data_AF-A0A2U3KWL5-F1
#
_entry.id   AF-A0A2U3KWL5-F1
#
_cell.length_a   1.000
_cell.length_b   1.000
_cell.length_c   1.000
_cell.angle_alpha   90.00
_cell.angle_beta   90.00
_cell.angle_gamma   90.00
#
_symmetry.space_group_name_H-M   'P 1'
#
loop_
_entity.id
_entity.type
_entity.pdbx_description
1 polymer ?
#
loop_
_entity_poly.entity_id
_entity_poly.type
_entity_poly.pdbx_seq_one_letter_code
_entity_poly.pdbx_strand_id
1 'polypeptide(L)' 'MLDAIGAGGMGEVWKARDRRLDRIVAIKISKEQFSERFEREARAVAALNHPYICQLYAYQS' A
#
# COMPACT_ATOMS: atom_id res chain seq x y z
N MET A 1 -7.81 -9.92 -4.85
CA MET A 1 -8.25 -8.52 -4.88
C MET A 1 -9.76 -8.47 -4.92
N LEU A 2 -10.35 -7.32 -4.58
CA LEU A 2 -11.79 -7.05 -4.73
C LEU A 2 -11.99 -6.11 -5.92
N ASP A 3 -11.72 -4.82 -5.75
CA ASP A 3 -11.97 -3.78 -6.76
C ASP A 3 -10.76 -2.84 -6.90
N ALA A 4 -10.53 -2.30 -8.09
CA ALA A 4 -9.62 -1.17 -8.27
C ALA A 4 -10.27 0.09 -7.68
N ILE A 5 -9.54 0.81 -6.83
CA ILE A 5 -10.04 2.01 -6.14
C ILE A 5 -9.26 3.28 -6.47
N GLY A 6 -8.17 3.16 -7.23
CA GLY A 6 -7.43 4.30 -7.73
C GLY A 6 -6.33 3.90 -8.70
N ALA A 7 -6.02 4.80 -9.64
CA ALA A 7 -4.90 4.66 -10.56
C ALA A 7 -4.26 6.04 -10.79
N GLY A 8 -2.95 6.04 -11.02
CA GLY A 8 -2.20 7.27 -11.27
C GLY A 8 -0.83 7.01 -11.87
N GLY A 9 -0.02 8.07 -11.99
CA GLY A 9 1.29 8.01 -12.62
C GLY A 9 2.19 6.92 -12.04
N MET A 10 2.16 6.73 -10.71
CA MET A 10 3.02 5.79 -10.00
C MET A 10 2.53 4.33 -10.00
N GLY A 11 1.27 4.07 -10.38
CA GLY A 11 0.70 2.73 -10.33
C GLY A 11 -0.77 2.72 -9.92
N GLU A 12 -1.19 1.61 -9.30
CA GLU A 12 -2.60 1.32 -9.01
C GLU A 12 -2.82 1.01 -7.53
N VAL A 13 -4.04 1.26 -7.06
CA VAL A 13 -4.48 0.94 -5.69
C VAL A 13 -5.73 0.08 -5.77
N TRP A 14 -5.68 -1.04 -5.05
CA TRP A 14 -6.72 -2.05 -5.03
C TRP A 14 -7.29 -2.23 -3.62
N LYS A 15 -8.61 -2.33 -3.52
CA LYS A 15 -9.27 -2.84 -2.32
C LYS A 15 -9.09 -4.35 -2.28
N ALA A 16 -8.71 -4.89 -1.14
CA ALA A 16 -8.58 -6.33 -0.93
C ALA A 16 -9.07 -6.73 0.46
N ARG A 17 -9.35 -8.02 0.63
CA ARG A 17 -9.59 -8.64 1.93
C ARG A 17 -8.35 -9.41 2.35
N ASP A 18 -7.76 -9.02 3.47
CA ASP A 18 -6.73 -9.79 4.16
C ASP A 18 -7.41 -11.00 4.80
N ARG A 19 -7.24 -12.18 4.20
CA ARG A 19 -7.90 -13.42 4.64
C ARG A 19 -7.39 -13.95 5.98
N ARG A 20 -6.20 -13.54 6.42
CA ARG A 20 -5.62 -14.02 7.69
C ARG A 20 -6.25 -13.31 8.89
N LEU A 21 -6.55 -12.03 8.73
CA LEU A 21 -7.10 -11.17 9.79
C LEU A 21 -8.54 -10.71 9.53
N ASP A 22 -9.16 -11.22 8.46
CA ASP A 22 -10.49 -10.88 7.95
C ASP A 22 -10.82 -9.37 7.96
N ARG A 23 -9.94 -8.57 7.36
CA ARG A 23 -10.10 -7.11 7.27
C ARG A 23 -9.97 -6.59 5.85
N ILE A 24 -10.55 -5.42 5.59
CA ILE A 24 -10.37 -4.72 4.31
C ILE A 24 -9.07 -3.92 4.37
N VAL A 25 -8.26 -4.03 3.31
CA VAL A 25 -6.99 -3.31 3.14
C VAL A 25 -6.91 -2.68 1.75
N ALA A 26 -6.09 -1.64 1.63
CA ALA A 26 -5.67 -1.10 0.34
C ALA A 26 -4.28 -1.67 -0.02
N ILE A 27 -4.11 -2.14 -1.26
CA ILE A 27 -2.84 -2.62 -1.79
C ILE A 27 -2.41 -1.66 -2.90
N LYS A 28 -1.26 -1.00 -2.72
CA LYS A 28 -0.64 -0.14 -3.75
C LYS A 28 0.39 -0.97 -4.52
N ILE A 29 0.25 -1.03 -5.84
CA ILE A 29 1.22 -1.67 -6.74
C ILE A 29 1.92 -0.56 -7.52
N SER A 30 3.23 -0.46 -7.38
CA SER A 30 4.06 0.52 -8.08
C SER A 30 4.48 0.00 -9.46
N LYS A 31 4.57 0.89 -10.44
CA LYS A 31 5.31 0.58 -11.68
C LYS A 31 6.79 0.47 -11.37
N GLU A 32 7.49 -0.36 -12.14
CA GLU A 32 8.91 -0.70 -11.94
C GLU A 32 9.83 0.53 -11.86
N GLN A 33 9.60 1.51 -12.75
CA GLN A 33 10.35 2.78 -12.78
C GLN A 33 10.23 3.65 -11.50
N PHE A 34 9.35 3.29 -10.56
CA PHE A 34 9.16 4.01 -9.30
C PHE A 34 9.49 3.14 -8.06
N SER A 35 10.17 2.01 -8.22
CA SER A 35 10.52 1.08 -7.14
C SER A 35 11.25 1.76 -5.97
N GLU A 36 12.28 2.58 -6.25
CA GLU A 36 13.01 3.32 -5.20
C GLU A 36 12.11 4.28 -4.41
N ARG A 37 11.22 4.98 -5.11
CA ARG A 37 10.27 5.90 -4.47
C ARG A 37 9.25 5.12 -3.64
N PHE A 38 8.80 3.98 -4.14
CA PHE A 38 7.88 3.09 -3.43
C PHE A 38 8.50 2.57 -2.14
N GLU A 39 9.78 2.16 -2.18
CA GLU A 39 10.51 1.72 -0.99
C GLU A 39 10.70 2.86 0.03
N ARG A 40 10.98 4.08 -0.44
CA ARG A 40 11.06 5.27 0.44
C ARG A 40 9.73 5.58 1.11
N GLU A 41 8.61 5.49 0.39
CA GLU A 41 7.27 5.68 0.97
C GLU A 41 6.96 4.61 2.02
N ALA A 42 7.27 3.35 1.74
CA ALA A 42 7.09 2.26 2.70
C ALA A 42 7.89 2.51 3.99
N ARG A 43 9.17 2.89 3.88
CA ARG A 43 10.01 3.25 5.04
C ARG A 43 9.43 4.43 5.84
N ALA A 44 8.99 5.48 5.15
CA ALA A 44 8.44 6.67 5.80
C ALA A 44 7.17 6.35 6.59
N VAL A 45 6.25 5.56 6.03
CA VAL A 45 5.02 5.16 6.71
C VAL A 45 5.31 4.17 7.85
N ALA A 46 6.25 3.23 7.68
CA ALA A 46 6.63 2.28 8.72
C ALA A 46 7.21 2.96 9.97
N ALA A 47 7.83 4.13 9.82
CA ALA A 47 8.38 4.91 10.93
C ALA A 47 7.32 5.69 11.74
N LEU A 48 6.07 5.73 11.26
CA LEU A 48 4.98 6.50 11.88
C LEU A 48 3.95 5.53 12.51
N ASN A 49 3.58 5.79 13.76
CA ASN A 49 2.52 5.06 14.46
C ASN A 49 1.58 6.08 15.13
N HIS A 50 0.51 6.44 14.44
CA HIS A 50 -0.44 7.45 14.89
C HIS A 50 -1.85 7.16 14.36
N PRO A 51 -2.94 7.35 15.14
CA PRO A 51 -4.31 7.01 14.74
C PRO A 51 -4.83 7.73 13.48
N TYR A 52 -4.24 8.87 13.11
CA TYR A 52 -4.63 9.65 11.92
C TYR A 52 -3.67 9.51 10.74
N ILE A 53 -2.76 8.52 10.79
CA ILE A 53 -1.83 8.20 9.70
C ILE A 53 -2.11 6.77 9.26
N CYS A 54 -2.10 6.53 7.94
CA CYS A 54 -2.27 5.18 7.40
C CYS A 54 -1.17 4.25 7.91
N GLN A 55 -1.54 3.09 8.44
CA GLN A 55 -0.58 2.10 8.91
C GLN A 55 -0.13 1.19 7.76
N LEU A 56 1.18 0.98 7.64
CA LEU A 56 1.73 -0.07 6.78
C LEU A 56 1.64 -1.42 7.48
N TYR A 57 1.00 -2.41 6.84
CA TYR A 57 0.86 -3.77 7.38
C TYR A 57 1.88 -4.76 6.82
N ALA A 58 2.25 -4.60 5.55
CA ALA A 58 3.21 -5.46 4.87
C ALA A 58 3.83 -4.69 3.70
N TYR A 59 5.07 -5.03 3.35
CA TYR A 59 5.78 -4.49 2.21
C TYR A 59 6.49 -5.65 1.47
N GLN A 60 6.42 -5.62 0.14
CA GLN A 60 7.12 -6.54 -0.74
C GLN A 60 7.65 -5.73 -1.93
N SER A 61 8.97 -5.85 -2.17
CA SER A 61 9.65 -5.30 -3.34
C SER A 61 9.62 -6.28 -4.50
#